data_AF-A0A3D4A8N7-F1
#
_entry.id   AF-A0A3D4A8N7-F1
#
_cell.length_a   1.000
_cell.length_b   1.000
_cell.length_c   1.000
_cell.angle_alpha   90.00
_cell.angle_beta   90.00
_cell.angle_gamma   90.00
#
_symmetry.space_group_name_H-M   'P 1'
#
loop_
_entity.id
_entity.type
_entity.pdbx_description
1 polymer ?
#
loop_
_entity_poly.entity_id
_entity_poly.type
_entity_poly.pdbx_seq_one_letter_code
_entity_poly.pdbx_strand_id
1 'polypeptide(L)'
;MNWANRLTLGRLLLTVLFVAALNSQWQYGRTCALVIFLMAGVTDFIDGEIARRYEWVTNFGKLMDPLVDKIMMAAAFISLVPLKAIPAWAATTVVARDFLITGLRMMASSKGHVLPAERLGKQKTSWQVITVIFFLALLSMHELRYANETSTWWFRAWHEAGPILVWITVALTVYSGLGYMWRHRELISPDQ
;
A
#
# COMPACT_ATOMS: atom_id res chain seq x y z
N MET A 1 2.46 -6.13 27.05
CA MET A 1 2.19 -5.71 25.66
C MET A 1 3.24 -6.37 24.77
N ASN A 2 2.85 -7.37 23.96
CA ASN A 2 3.79 -8.16 23.16
C ASN A 2 4.46 -7.32 22.08
N TRP A 3 5.69 -7.70 21.68
CA TRP A 3 6.47 -6.99 20.65
C TRP A 3 5.68 -6.80 19.35
N ALA A 4 4.96 -7.84 18.89
CA ALA A 4 4.09 -7.75 17.71
C ALA A 4 3.11 -6.56 17.78
N ASN A 5 2.47 -6.32 18.93
CA ASN A 5 1.50 -5.23 19.06
C ASN A 5 2.13 -3.83 19.01
N ARG A 6 3.37 -3.70 19.52
CA ARG A 6 4.12 -2.44 19.43
C ARG A 6 4.51 -2.11 18.00
N LEU A 7 4.76 -3.13 17.17
CA LEU A 7 5.14 -2.97 15.77
C LEU A 7 3.93 -2.56 14.92
N THR A 8 2.79 -3.20 15.12
CA THR A 8 1.54 -2.82 14.45
C THR A 8 1.14 -1.38 14.79
N LEU A 9 1.24 -1.01 16.08
CA LEU A 9 1.00 0.37 16.54
C LEU A 9 2.03 1.37 15.99
N GLY A 10 3.31 0.97 15.93
CA GLY A 10 4.37 1.78 15.32
C GLY A 10 4.11 2.08 13.86
N ARG A 11 3.63 1.10 13.08
CA ARG A 11 3.28 1.29 11.67
C ARG A 11 2.07 2.19 11.48
N LEU A 12 1.07 2.06 12.35
CA LEU A 12 -0.08 2.96 12.33
C LEU A 12 0.38 4.41 12.61
N LEU A 13 1.26 4.60 13.59
CA LEU A 13 1.87 5.90 13.86
C LEU A 13 2.66 6.43 12.65
N LEU A 14 3.51 5.61 12.03
CA LEU A 14 4.26 5.98 10.83
C LEU A 14 3.33 6.34 9.67
N THR A 15 2.19 5.67 9.53
CA THR A 15 1.18 6.02 8.51
C THR A 15 0.59 7.40 8.74
N VAL A 16 0.25 7.73 10.00
CA VAL A 16 -0.26 9.06 10.36
C VAL A 16 0.82 10.13 10.12
N LEU A 17 2.05 9.86 10.53
CA LEU A 17 3.19 10.76 10.29
C LEU A 17 3.47 10.96 8.81
N PHE A 18 3.34 9.90 7.99
CA PHE A 18 3.46 9.97 6.54
C PHE A 18 2.43 10.92 5.93
N VAL A 19 1.15 10.76 6.28
CA VAL A 19 0.07 11.63 5.76
C VAL A 19 0.29 13.08 6.21
N ALA A 20 0.66 13.27 7.48
CA ALA A 20 0.94 14.60 8.02
C ALA A 20 2.12 15.26 7.32
N ALA A 21 3.22 14.53 7.07
CA ALA A 21 4.39 15.03 6.38
C ALA A 21 4.07 15.40 4.92
N LEU A 22 3.32 14.55 4.22
CA LEU A 22 2.98 14.77 2.81
C LEU A 22 2.04 15.98 2.60
N ASN A 23 1.15 16.25 3.56
CA ASN A 23 0.23 17.40 3.54
C ASN A 23 0.81 18.65 4.22
N SER A 24 1.99 18.56 4.82
CA SER A 24 2.64 19.69 5.47
C SER A 24 3.05 20.73 4.44
N GLN A 25 2.93 22.01 4.79
CA GLN A 25 3.45 23.13 4.00
C GLN A 25 4.97 23.32 4.17
N TRP A 26 5.61 22.46 4.95
CA TRP A 26 7.04 22.55 5.20
C TRP A 26 7.85 22.21 3.94
N GLN A 27 8.95 22.94 3.74
CA GLN A 27 9.84 22.84 2.58
C GLN A 27 10.49 21.46 2.35
N TYR A 28 10.44 20.55 3.33
CA TYR A 28 10.95 19.17 3.23
C TYR A 28 9.88 18.12 3.51
N GLY A 29 8.60 18.51 3.57
CA GLY A 29 7.49 17.62 3.92
C GLY A 29 7.38 16.41 3.00
N ARG A 30 7.59 16.56 1.69
CA ARG A 30 7.44 15.47 0.72
C ARG A 30 8.61 14.50 0.78
N THR A 31 9.82 15.01 0.98
CA THR A 31 11.03 14.22 1.19
C THR A 31 10.94 13.45 2.51
N CYS A 32 10.47 14.08 3.59
CA CYS A 32 10.18 13.39 4.84
C CYS A 32 9.14 12.29 4.65
N ALA A 33 8.05 12.55 3.90
CA ALA A 33 7.04 11.54 3.61
C ALA A 33 7.63 10.33 2.86
N LEU A 34 8.49 10.55 1.85
CA LEU A 34 9.20 9.48 1.15
C LEU A 34 10.05 8.65 2.12
N VAL A 35 10.84 9.30 2.98
CA VAL A 35 11.71 8.62 3.96
C VAL A 35 10.87 7.83 4.96
N ILE A 36 9.78 8.40 5.47
CA ILE A 36 8.87 7.70 6.39
C ILE A 36 8.25 6.47 5.72
N PHE A 37 7.80 6.60 4.46
CA PHE A 37 7.21 5.49 3.72
C PHE A 37 8.22 4.35 3.50
N LEU A 38 9.47 4.68 3.14
CA LEU A 38 10.54 3.71 2.99
C LEU A 38 10.91 3.04 4.32
N MET A 39 11.06 3.82 5.40
CA MET A 39 11.32 3.28 6.73
C MET A 39 10.22 2.32 7.16
N ALA A 40 8.96 2.70 7.00
CA ALA A 40 7.82 1.85 7.36
C ALA A 40 7.80 0.52 6.58
N GLY A 41 8.18 0.53 5.28
CA GLY A 41 8.32 -0.70 4.49
C GLY A 41 9.50 -1.58 4.94
N VAL A 42 10.65 -0.98 5.29
CA VAL A 42 11.81 -1.70 5.82
C VAL A 42 11.51 -2.30 7.18
N THR A 43 10.83 -1.55 8.05
CA THR A 43 10.38 -2.02 9.37
C THR A 43 9.48 -3.25 9.22
N ASP A 44 8.50 -3.26 8.30
CA ASP A 44 7.67 -4.45 8.04
C ASP A 44 8.48 -5.68 7.62
N PHE A 45 9.49 -5.51 6.76
CA PHE A 45 10.33 -6.61 6.31
C PHE A 45 11.18 -7.21 7.45
N ILE A 46 11.82 -6.35 8.24
CA ILE A 46 12.66 -6.77 9.38
C ILE A 46 11.79 -7.44 10.45
N ASP A 47 10.64 -6.84 10.76
CA ASP A 47 9.71 -7.33 11.77
C ASP A 47 9.07 -8.67 11.38
N GLY A 48 8.76 -8.84 10.10
CA GLY A 48 8.23 -10.10 9.56
C GLY A 48 9.23 -11.25 9.68
N GLU A 49 10.53 -10.98 9.55
CA GLU A 49 11.60 -11.96 9.74
C GLU A 49 11.80 -12.30 11.23
N ILE A 50 11.77 -11.28 12.10
CA ILE A 50 11.89 -11.46 13.56
C ILE A 50 10.68 -12.25 14.10
N ALA A 51 9.46 -11.86 13.74
CA ALA A 51 8.24 -12.55 14.19
C ALA A 51 8.19 -14.03 13.76
N ARG A 52 8.74 -14.38 12.59
CA ARG A 52 8.85 -15.77 12.14
C ARG A 52 9.89 -16.57 12.94
N ARG A 53 10.97 -15.93 13.38
CA ARG A 53 12.04 -16.59 14.15
C ARG A 53 11.68 -16.83 15.61
N TYR A 54 10.85 -15.98 16.19
CA TYR A 54 10.53 -16.06 17.62
C TYR A 54 9.17 -16.72 17.93
N GLU A 55 8.32 -17.03 16.96
CA GLU A 55 6.96 -17.62 17.16
C GLU A 55 6.02 -16.77 18.07
N TRP A 56 6.33 -15.50 18.31
CA TRP A 56 5.54 -14.62 19.19
C TRP A 56 4.34 -14.03 18.47
N VAL A 57 3.46 -14.91 18.00
CA VAL A 57 2.31 -14.53 17.19
C VAL A 57 1.06 -14.43 18.06
N THR A 58 0.60 -13.21 18.31
CA THR A 58 -0.68 -12.98 19.02
C THR A 58 -1.85 -13.00 18.06
N ASN A 59 -3.03 -13.46 18.53
CA ASN A 59 -4.26 -13.44 17.73
C ASN A 59 -4.64 -12.02 17.28
N PHE A 60 -4.35 -11.00 18.10
CA PHE A 60 -4.56 -9.60 17.74
C PHE A 60 -3.63 -9.13 16.63
N GLY A 61 -2.33 -9.40 16.74
CA GLY A 61 -1.34 -9.05 15.71
C GLY A 61 -1.64 -9.72 14.35
N LYS A 62 -2.02 -11.00 14.34
CA LYS A 62 -2.43 -11.70 13.10
C LYS A 62 -3.54 -10.99 12.34
N LEU A 63 -4.47 -10.36 13.05
CA LEU A 63 -5.61 -9.65 12.47
C LEU A 63 -5.25 -8.22 12.06
N MET A 64 -4.47 -7.53 12.89
CA MET A 64 -4.14 -6.12 12.69
C MET A 64 -3.00 -5.90 11.69
N ASP A 65 -2.02 -6.79 11.59
CA ASP A 65 -0.88 -6.61 10.68
C ASP A 65 -1.32 -6.48 9.21
N PRO A 66 -2.19 -7.36 8.67
CA PRO A 66 -2.71 -7.20 7.31
C PRO A 66 -3.59 -5.96 7.14
N LEU A 67 -4.29 -5.54 8.20
CA LEU A 67 -5.16 -4.37 8.16
C LEU A 67 -4.34 -3.08 8.07
N VAL A 68 -3.34 -2.92 8.94
CA VAL A 68 -2.49 -1.72 8.99
C VAL A 68 -1.64 -1.60 7.73
N ASP A 69 -1.17 -2.72 7.17
CA ASP A 69 -0.50 -2.73 5.85
C ASP A 69 -1.40 -2.12 4.75
N LYS A 70 -2.68 -2.52 4.70
CA LYS A 70 -3.64 -1.94 3.74
C LYS A 70 -4.01 -0.50 4.03
N ILE A 71 -4.08 -0.09 5.31
CA ILE A 71 -4.32 1.30 5.68
C ILE A 71 -3.16 2.18 5.19
N MET A 72 -1.91 1.76 5.36
CA MET A 72 -0.75 2.53 4.90
C MET A 72 -0.76 2.73 3.38
N MET A 73 -1.00 1.66 2.63
CA MET A 73 -1.10 1.74 1.17
C MET A 73 -2.28 2.60 0.72
N ALA A 74 -3.44 2.48 1.36
CA ALA A 74 -4.60 3.32 1.05
C ALA A 74 -4.35 4.79 1.36
N ALA A 75 -3.74 5.09 2.51
CA ALA A 75 -3.35 6.45 2.89
C ALA A 75 -2.40 7.06 1.86
N ALA A 76 -1.44 6.29 1.34
CA ALA A 76 -0.55 6.75 0.28
C ALA A 76 -1.28 7.05 -1.03
N PHE A 77 -2.12 6.13 -1.52
CA PHE A 77 -2.89 6.36 -2.75
C PHE A 77 -3.83 7.56 -2.63
N ILE A 78 -4.56 7.68 -1.52
CA ILE A 78 -5.49 8.78 -1.27
C ILE A 78 -4.75 10.12 -1.17
N SER A 79 -3.60 10.16 -0.48
CA SER A 79 -2.83 11.39 -0.32
C SER A 79 -2.16 11.87 -1.63
N LEU A 80 -1.99 10.99 -2.60
CA LEU A 80 -1.48 11.32 -3.94
C LEU A 80 -2.55 11.91 -4.88
N VAL A 81 -3.85 11.75 -4.56
CA VAL A 81 -4.97 12.32 -5.34
C VAL A 81 -4.97 13.84 -5.38
N PRO A 82 -4.93 14.58 -4.24
CA PRO A 82 -4.93 16.05 -4.26
C PRO A 82 -3.68 16.62 -4.94
N LEU A 83 -2.59 15.86 -4.98
CA LEU A 83 -1.34 16.21 -5.66
C LEU A 83 -1.38 15.99 -7.17
N LYS A 84 -2.53 15.57 -7.74
CA LYS A 84 -2.72 15.25 -9.17
C LYS A 84 -1.78 14.16 -9.70
N ALA A 85 -1.17 13.38 -8.82
CA ALA A 85 -0.30 12.27 -9.19
C ALA A 85 -1.12 11.05 -9.66
N ILE A 86 -2.21 10.76 -8.95
CA ILE A 86 -3.08 9.61 -9.22
C ILE A 86 -4.52 10.12 -9.36
N PRO A 87 -5.26 9.74 -10.41
CA PRO A 87 -6.66 10.12 -10.52
C PRO A 87 -7.49 9.42 -9.44
N ALA A 88 -8.49 10.14 -8.90
CA ALA A 88 -9.30 9.66 -7.78
C ALA A 88 -9.93 8.28 -8.04
N TRP A 89 -10.43 8.04 -9.26
CA TRP A 89 -11.03 6.75 -9.62
C TRP A 89 -10.04 5.59 -9.48
N ALA A 90 -8.78 5.77 -9.86
CA ALA A 90 -7.75 4.73 -9.76
C ALA A 90 -7.41 4.43 -8.30
N ALA A 91 -7.26 5.47 -7.47
CA ALA A 91 -7.05 5.31 -6.03
C ALA A 91 -8.23 4.57 -5.38
N THR A 92 -9.47 4.97 -5.67
CA THR A 92 -10.67 4.31 -5.15
C THR A 92 -10.75 2.84 -5.59
N THR A 93 -10.50 2.52 -6.85
CA THR A 93 -10.50 1.13 -7.34
C THR A 93 -9.47 0.28 -6.61
N VAL A 94 -8.24 0.79 -6.46
CA VAL A 94 -7.17 0.08 -5.77
C VAL A 94 -7.52 -0.17 -4.30
N VAL A 95 -7.96 0.86 -3.59
CA VAL A 95 -8.32 0.77 -2.16
C VAL A 95 -9.52 -0.15 -1.95
N ALA A 96 -10.62 0.08 -2.66
CA ALA A 96 -11.84 -0.72 -2.52
C ALA A 96 -11.55 -2.20 -2.74
N ARG A 97 -10.84 -2.54 -3.81
CA ARG A 97 -10.52 -3.93 -4.13
C ARG A 97 -9.62 -4.58 -3.07
N ASP A 98 -8.59 -3.87 -2.59
CA ASP A 98 -7.65 -4.44 -1.63
C ASP A 98 -8.27 -4.64 -0.24
N PHE A 99 -9.18 -3.76 0.18
CA PHE A 99 -9.98 -3.96 1.40
C PHE A 99 -10.99 -5.10 1.24
N LEU A 100 -11.68 -5.20 0.10
CA LEU A 100 -12.63 -6.28 -0.16
C LEU A 100 -11.98 -7.67 -0.03
N ILE A 101 -10.82 -7.87 -0.67
CA ILE A 101 -10.14 -9.18 -0.62
C ILE A 101 -9.54 -9.48 0.75
N THR A 102 -8.99 -8.46 1.40
CA THR A 102 -8.47 -8.62 2.76
C THR A 102 -9.60 -8.99 3.72
N GLY A 103 -10.75 -8.33 3.61
CA GLY A 103 -11.96 -8.64 4.39
C GLY A 103 -12.48 -10.05 4.14
N LEU A 104 -12.62 -10.46 2.86
CA LEU A 104 -13.02 -11.82 2.50
C LEU A 104 -12.07 -12.88 3.09
N ARG A 105 -10.76 -12.63 3.04
CA ARG A 105 -9.75 -13.52 3.60
C ARG A 105 -9.85 -13.62 5.11
N MET A 106 -10.06 -12.51 5.80
CA MET A 106 -10.26 -12.47 7.25
C MET A 106 -11.51 -13.26 7.65
N MET A 107 -12.61 -13.08 6.91
CA MET A 107 -13.86 -13.83 7.15
C MET A 107 -13.66 -15.33 6.96
N ALA A 108 -13.04 -15.77 5.86
CA ALA A 108 -12.78 -17.20 5.63
C ALA A 108 -11.83 -17.80 6.67
N SER A 109 -10.79 -17.06 7.06
CA SER A 109 -9.86 -17.49 8.11
C SER A 109 -10.56 -17.66 9.46
N SER A 110 -11.57 -16.84 9.77
CA SER A 110 -12.36 -16.98 11.00
C SER A 110 -13.27 -18.22 10.99
N LYS A 111 -13.63 -18.71 9.80
CA LYS A 111 -14.41 -19.94 9.59
C LYS A 111 -13.54 -21.20 9.44
N GLY A 112 -12.23 -21.11 9.66
CA GLY A 112 -11.31 -22.25 9.54
C GLY A 112 -10.84 -22.58 8.12
N HIS A 113 -11.30 -21.83 7.10
CA HIS A 113 -10.84 -21.98 5.72
C HIS A 113 -9.64 -21.05 5.47
N VAL A 114 -8.43 -21.62 5.46
CA VAL A 114 -7.21 -20.88 5.13
C VAL A 114 -7.10 -20.74 3.62
N LEU A 115 -7.46 -19.56 3.12
CA LEU A 115 -7.28 -19.20 1.72
C LEU A 115 -5.79 -19.00 1.41
N PRO A 116 -5.17 -19.82 0.54
CA PRO A 116 -3.74 -19.71 0.26
C PRO A 116 -3.40 -18.36 -0.38
N ALA A 117 -2.23 -17.82 -0.02
CA ALA A 117 -1.71 -16.58 -0.58
C ALA A 117 -1.30 -16.80 -2.05
N GLU A 118 -2.04 -16.23 -2.99
CA GLU A 118 -1.73 -16.36 -4.42
C GLU A 118 -0.48 -15.57 -4.83
N ARG A 119 0.35 -16.14 -5.72
CA ARG A 119 1.52 -15.47 -6.33
C ARG A 119 1.15 -14.18 -7.06
N LEU A 120 -0.04 -14.11 -7.66
CA LEU A 120 -0.60 -12.90 -8.27
C LEU A 120 -0.77 -11.76 -7.26
N GLY A 121 -1.07 -12.11 -6.00
CA GLY A 121 -1.18 -11.16 -4.90
C GLY A 121 0.14 -10.48 -4.52
N LYS A 122 1.29 -11.14 -4.73
CA LYS A 122 2.62 -10.56 -4.48
C LYS A 122 3.03 -9.57 -5.56
N GLN A 123 2.77 -9.91 -6.83
CA GLN A 123 3.15 -9.03 -7.94
C GLN A 123 2.40 -7.70 -7.87
N LYS A 124 1.08 -7.71 -7.58
CA LYS A 124 0.32 -6.46 -7.44
C LYS A 124 0.87 -5.52 -6.36
N THR A 125 1.30 -6.04 -5.21
CA THR A 125 1.74 -5.22 -4.07
C THR A 125 3.08 -4.58 -4.38
N SER A 126 3.98 -5.30 -5.05
CA SER A 126 5.23 -4.72 -5.55
C SER A 126 4.95 -3.55 -6.50
N TRP A 127 4.03 -3.71 -7.46
CA TRP A 127 3.68 -2.63 -8.39
C TRP A 127 3.03 -1.42 -7.71
N GLN A 128 2.16 -1.65 -6.73
CA GLN A 128 1.56 -0.56 -5.94
C GLN A 128 2.62 0.22 -5.15
N VAL A 129 3.53 -0.49 -4.47
CA VAL A 129 4.65 0.13 -3.73
C VAL A 129 5.56 0.91 -4.66
N ILE A 130 5.92 0.33 -5.82
CA ILE A 130 6.72 1.01 -6.85
C ILE A 130 6.02 2.29 -7.33
N THR A 131 4.71 2.24 -7.56
CA THR A 131 3.92 3.41 -7.99
C THR A 131 3.98 4.53 -6.96
N VAL A 132 3.76 4.19 -5.69
CA VAL A 132 3.81 5.18 -4.59
C VAL A 132 5.21 5.78 -4.47
N ILE A 133 6.26 4.95 -4.45
CA ILE A 133 7.65 5.40 -4.35
C ILE A 133 8.02 6.29 -5.54
N PHE A 134 7.59 5.93 -6.76
CA PHE A 134 7.84 6.71 -7.97
C PHE A 134 7.29 8.13 -7.86
N PHE A 135 6.02 8.28 -7.46
CA PHE A 135 5.42 9.61 -7.30
C PHE A 135 6.03 10.39 -6.13
N LEU A 136 6.29 9.74 -4.99
CA LEU A 136 6.94 10.38 -3.84
C LEU A 136 8.37 10.85 -4.17
N ALA A 137 9.12 10.06 -4.95
CA ALA A 137 10.45 10.43 -5.42
C ALA A 137 10.41 11.64 -6.36
N LEU A 138 9.48 11.66 -7.33
CA LEU A 138 9.31 12.81 -8.22
C LEU A 138 8.91 14.09 -7.44
N LEU A 139 8.05 13.95 -6.44
CA LEU A 139 7.64 15.04 -5.55
C LEU A 139 8.80 15.54 -4.69
N SER A 140 9.63 14.64 -4.17
CA SER A 140 10.84 14.96 -3.39
C SER A 140 11.91 15.64 -4.25
N MET A 141 12.14 15.18 -5.49
CA MET A 141 13.08 15.81 -6.43
C MET A 141 12.67 17.23 -6.83
N HIS A 142 11.37 17.45 -7.02
CA HIS A 142 10.82 18.78 -7.26
C HIS A 142 10.96 19.69 -6.03
N GLU A 143 10.75 19.16 -4.83
CA GLU A 143 10.89 19.88 -3.57
C GLU A 143 12.34 20.30 -3.29
N LEU A 144 13.31 19.39 -3.49
CA LEU A 144 14.73 19.63 -3.28
C LEU A 144 15.39 20.53 -4.36
N ARG A 145 14.60 21.12 -5.27
CA ARG A 145 15.07 21.92 -6.42
C ARG A 145 16.07 21.19 -7.34
N TYR A 146 16.13 19.86 -7.27
CA TYR A 146 16.90 19.03 -8.20
C TYR A 146 16.22 18.95 -9.58
N ALA A 147 14.90 19.11 -9.62
CA ALA A 147 14.11 19.24 -10.84
C ALA A 147 13.34 20.57 -10.80
N ASN A 148 13.66 21.50 -11.70
CA ASN A 148 12.81 22.67 -11.96
C ASN A 148 11.74 22.33 -13.01
N GLU A 149 10.69 23.16 -13.09
CA GLU A 149 9.63 23.06 -14.11
C GLU A 149 10.16 23.07 -15.57
N THR A 150 11.42 23.47 -15.77
CA THR A 150 12.13 23.46 -17.06
C THR A 150 12.78 22.12 -17.42
N SER A 151 12.82 21.14 -16.49
CA SER A 151 13.38 19.81 -16.74
C SER A 151 12.42 18.95 -17.56
N THR A 152 12.73 18.80 -18.85
CA THR A 152 11.96 17.99 -19.81
C THR A 152 11.78 16.53 -19.36
N TRP A 153 12.76 15.96 -18.66
CA TRP A 153 12.71 14.59 -18.14
C TRP A 153 11.69 14.44 -17.01
N TRP A 154 11.56 15.41 -16.11
CA TRP A 154 10.61 15.37 -14.99
C TRP A 154 9.18 15.52 -15.51
N PHE A 155 8.97 16.43 -16.47
CA PHE A 155 7.68 16.61 -17.12
C PHE A 155 7.22 15.34 -17.84
N ARG A 156 8.10 14.69 -18.62
CA ARG A 156 7.80 13.40 -19.25
C ARG A 156 7.52 12.29 -18.23
N ALA A 157 8.31 12.23 -17.14
CA ALA A 157 8.08 11.24 -16.09
C ALA A 157 6.70 11.44 -15.41
N TRP A 158 6.30 12.69 -15.18
CA TRP A 158 5.03 13.01 -14.53
C TRP A 158 3.82 12.83 -15.46
N HIS A 159 3.90 13.26 -16.73
CA HIS A 159 2.76 13.22 -17.68
C HIS A 159 2.67 11.95 -18.51
N GLU A 160 3.77 11.30 -18.85
CA GLU A 160 3.76 10.10 -19.68
C GLU A 160 3.95 8.85 -18.83
N ALA A 161 5.04 8.77 -18.06
CA ALA A 161 5.36 7.56 -17.30
C ALA A 161 4.42 7.33 -16.10
N GLY A 162 4.04 8.40 -15.37
CA GLY A 162 3.15 8.33 -14.22
C GLY A 162 1.80 7.67 -14.54
N PRO A 163 1.03 8.16 -15.53
CA PRO A 163 -0.23 7.56 -15.92
C PRO A 163 -0.10 6.12 -16.42
N ILE A 164 0.95 5.80 -17.18
CA ILE A 164 1.21 4.42 -17.63
C ILE A 164 1.39 3.50 -16.43
N LEU A 165 2.17 3.91 -15.43
CA LEU A 165 2.42 3.13 -14.23
C LEU A 165 1.13 2.94 -13.40
N VAL A 166 0.30 3.99 -13.28
CA VAL A 166 -1.01 3.90 -12.63
C VAL A 166 -1.91 2.90 -13.35
N TRP A 167 -1.98 2.95 -14.68
CA TRP A 167 -2.78 2.02 -15.48
C TRP A 167 -2.32 0.58 -15.30
N ILE A 168 -1.01 0.32 -15.33
CA ILE A 168 -0.45 -1.02 -15.06
C ILE A 168 -0.86 -1.49 -13.66
N THR A 169 -0.71 -0.63 -12.65
CA THR A 169 -1.04 -0.95 -11.27
C THR A 169 -2.52 -1.24 -11.08
N VAL A 170 -3.41 -0.43 -11.67
CA VAL A 170 -4.86 -0.68 -11.63
C VAL A 170 -5.20 -1.97 -12.36
N ALA A 171 -4.67 -2.19 -13.57
CA ALA A 171 -4.93 -3.39 -14.35
C ALA A 171 -4.52 -4.66 -13.60
N LEU A 172 -3.33 -4.68 -13.00
CA LEU A 172 -2.88 -5.81 -12.17
C LEU A 172 -3.72 -5.98 -10.91
N THR A 173 -4.14 -4.88 -10.30
CA THR A 173 -4.99 -4.90 -9.10
C THR A 173 -6.36 -5.49 -9.40
N VAL A 174 -6.98 -5.09 -10.51
CA VAL A 174 -8.26 -5.61 -10.99
C VAL A 174 -8.12 -7.05 -11.45
N TYR A 175 -7.10 -7.38 -12.25
CA TYR A 175 -6.86 -8.74 -12.74
C TYR A 175 -6.66 -9.73 -11.59
N SER A 176 -5.81 -9.37 -10.62
CA SER A 176 -5.65 -10.17 -9.41
C SER A 176 -6.96 -10.26 -8.62
N GLY A 177 -7.82 -9.25 -8.69
CA GLY A 177 -9.09 -9.21 -7.96
C GLY A 177 -10.12 -10.16 -8.53
N LEU A 178 -10.32 -10.05 -9.84
CA LEU A 178 -11.20 -10.93 -10.59
C LEU A 178 -10.72 -12.38 -10.51
N GLY A 179 -9.42 -12.63 -10.65
CA GLY A 179 -8.86 -13.97 -10.50
C GLY A 179 -9.14 -14.59 -9.13
N TYR A 180 -9.01 -13.79 -8.07
CA TYR A 180 -9.31 -14.23 -6.71
C TYR A 180 -10.80 -14.54 -6.50
N MET A 181 -11.70 -13.65 -6.96
CA MET A 181 -13.15 -13.84 -6.85
C MET A 181 -13.64 -15.03 -7.67
N TRP A 182 -13.13 -15.20 -8.90
CA TRP A 182 -13.50 -16.31 -9.77
C TRP A 182 -13.17 -17.67 -9.14
N ARG A 183 -11.97 -17.77 -8.56
CA ARG A 183 -11.47 -19.01 -7.97
C ARG A 183 -12.12 -19.36 -6.64
N HIS A 184 -12.59 -18.35 -5.90
CA HIS A 184 -13.25 -18.53 -4.61
C HIS A 184 -14.75 -18.22 -4.65
N ARG A 185 -15.36 -18.34 -5.84
CA ARG A 185 -16.81 -18.15 -6.04
C ARG A 185 -17.64 -19.08 -5.14
N GLU A 186 -17.10 -20.26 -4.83
CA GLU A 186 -17.71 -21.27 -3.95
C GLU A 186 -17.85 -20.80 -2.49
N LEU A 187 -17.07 -19.82 -2.03
CA LEU A 187 -17.22 -19.23 -0.70
C LEU A 187 -18.24 -18.08 -0.66
N ILE A 188 -18.62 -17.55 -1.83
CA ILE A 188 -19.54 -16.41 -1.99
C ILE A 188 -20.96 -16.89 -2.27
N SER A 189 -21.13 -18.09 -2.82
CA SER A 189 -22.40 -18.82 -2.78
C SER A 189 -22.49 -19.58 -1.45
N PRO A 190 -23.14 -19.05 -0.40
CA PRO A 190 -23.64 -19.94 0.64
C PRO A 190 -24.57 -20.93 -0.06
N ASP A 191 -24.31 -22.22 0.14
CA ASP A 191 -25.13 -23.30 -0.38
C ASP A 191 -26.62 -23.00 -0.16
N GLN A 192 -27.41 -23.20 -1.23
CA GLN A 192 -28.84 -23.48 -1.11
C GLN A 192 -29.05 -24.83 -0.44
#